data_AF-A0A841F7H6-F1
#
_entry.id   AF-A0A841F7H6-F1
#
_cell.length_a   1.000
_cell.length_b   1.000
_cell.length_c   1.000
_cell.angle_alpha   90.00
_cell.angle_beta   90.00
_cell.angle_gamma   90.00
#
_symmetry.space_group_name_H-M   'P 1'
#
loop_
_entity.id
_entity.type
_entity.pdbx_description
1 polymer ?
#
loop_
_entity_poly.entity_id
_entity_poly.type
_entity_poly.pdbx_seq_one_letter_code
_entity_poly.pdbx_strand_id
1 'polypeptide(L)'
;MTAPVLVDTAKIKSAATKIAALAPRAAGIGAPVQKGAGEAGTANRGYYTAAAVTNFAEQVVAAATAIEKVMSTHATKMTGCATAWDAADARNQALIQRAGSGLQR
;
A
#
# COMPACT_ATOMS: atom_id res chain seq x y z
N MET A 1 35.33 5.91 1.20
CA MET A 1 34.22 6.47 0.40
C MET A 1 33.31 5.32 0.02
N THR A 2 32.06 5.33 0.47
CA THR A 2 31.05 4.35 0.04
C THR A 2 30.66 4.64 -1.40
N ALA A 3 30.59 3.61 -2.24
CA ALA A 3 30.13 3.75 -3.62
C ALA A 3 28.70 4.33 -3.64
N PRO A 4 28.35 5.16 -4.64
CA PRO A 4 26.99 5.68 -4.76
C PRO A 4 26.00 4.51 -4.89
N VAL A 5 24.98 4.50 -4.02
CA VAL A 5 23.88 3.55 -4.12
C VAL A 5 22.99 4.01 -5.28
N LEU A 6 23.03 3.28 -6.39
CA LEU A 6 22.10 3.46 -7.50
C LEU A 6 20.73 2.92 -7.07
N VAL A 7 19.79 3.82 -6.82
CA VAL A 7 18.40 3.46 -6.51
C VAL A 7 17.57 3.52 -7.78
N ASP A 8 16.99 2.38 -8.14
CA ASP A 8 16.06 2.27 -9.26
C ASP A 8 14.66 2.73 -8.81
N THR A 9 14.44 4.05 -8.83
CA THR A 9 13.18 4.68 -8.42
C THR A 9 12.01 4.26 -9.31
N ALA A 10 12.26 3.89 -10.57
CA ALA A 10 11.25 3.38 -11.48
C ALA A 10 10.69 2.02 -11.01
N LYS A 11 11.56 1.11 -10.56
CA LYS A 11 11.12 -0.16 -9.94
C LYS A 11 10.34 0.06 -8.65
N ILE A 12 10.76 1.01 -7.81
CA ILE A 12 10.03 1.33 -6.56
C ILE A 12 8.63 1.87 -6.88
N LYS A 13 8.51 2.80 -7.83
CA LYS A 13 7.20 3.33 -8.26
C LYS A 13 6.32 2.23 -8.87
N SER A 14 6.90 1.35 -9.68
CA SER A 14 6.16 0.20 -10.25
C SER A 14 5.64 -0.74 -9.14
N ALA A 15 6.46 -1.04 -8.14
CA ALA A 15 6.04 -1.84 -6.99
C ALA A 15 4.94 -1.14 -6.18
N ALA A 16 5.07 0.17 -5.95
CA ALA A 16 4.04 0.97 -5.28
C ALA A 16 2.69 0.92 -6.02
N THR A 17 2.69 1.05 -7.35
CA THR A 17 1.48 0.92 -8.17
C THR A 17 0.84 -0.47 -8.04
N LYS A 18 1.65 -1.54 -8.04
CA LYS A 18 1.15 -2.91 -7.87
C LYS A 18 0.51 -3.10 -6.50
N ILE A 19 1.11 -2.57 -5.43
CA ILE A 19 0.56 -2.64 -4.07
C ILE A 19 -0.73 -1.82 -3.97
N ALA A 20 -0.78 -0.62 -4.54
CA ALA A 20 -1.98 0.21 -4.57
C ALA A 20 -3.13 -0.50 -5.29
N ALA A 21 -2.85 -1.26 -6.35
CA ALA A 21 -3.86 -2.04 -7.08
C ALA A 21 -4.42 -3.23 -6.28
N LEU A 22 -3.72 -3.68 -5.22
CA LEU A 22 -4.21 -4.75 -4.33
C LEU A 22 -5.17 -4.23 -3.26
N ALA A 23 -5.06 -2.96 -2.85
CA ALA A 23 -5.88 -2.40 -1.77
C ALA A 23 -7.41 -2.51 -2.03
N PRO A 24 -7.93 -2.20 -3.24
CA PRO A 24 -9.36 -2.36 -3.54
C PRO A 24 -9.85 -3.81 -3.46
N ARG A 25 -8.96 -4.80 -3.61
CA ARG A 25 -9.33 -6.23 -3.49
C ARG A 25 -9.68 -6.59 -2.05
N ALA A 26 -9.01 -5.98 -1.08
CA ALA A 26 -9.35 -6.13 0.33
C ALA A 26 -10.68 -5.41 0.66
N ALA A 27 -10.89 -4.20 0.13
CA ALA A 27 -12.16 -3.47 0.26
C ALA A 27 -13.37 -4.28 -0.24
N GLY A 28 -13.18 -5.03 -1.35
CA GLY A 28 -14.22 -5.87 -1.96
C GLY A 28 -14.65 -7.09 -1.13
N ILE A 29 -13.96 -7.43 -0.05
CA ILE A 29 -14.29 -8.60 0.80
C ILE A 29 -15.52 -8.34 1.67
N GLY A 30 -15.75 -7.09 2.08
CA GLY A 30 -16.73 -6.79 3.14
C GLY A 30 -18.17 -7.13 2.77
N ALA A 31 -18.63 -6.69 1.60
CA ALA A 31 -20.02 -6.89 1.18
C ALA A 31 -20.41 -8.38 1.00
N PRO A 32 -19.59 -9.23 0.33
CA PRO A 32 -19.85 -10.67 0.26
C PRO A 32 -19.89 -11.34 1.64
N VAL A 33 -18.98 -10.98 2.55
CA VAL A 33 -18.91 -11.56 3.90
C VAL A 33 -20.13 -11.18 4.73
N GLN A 34 -20.53 -9.90 4.71
CA GLN A 34 -21.74 -9.44 5.39
C GLN A 34 -23.00 -10.10 4.84
N LYS A 35 -23.10 -10.26 3.51
CA LYS A 35 -24.21 -10.96 2.88
C LYS A 35 -24.29 -12.42 3.35
N GLY A 36 -23.19 -13.17 3.25
CA GLY A 36 -23.15 -14.58 3.66
C GLY A 36 -23.43 -14.76 5.15
N ALA A 37 -22.96 -13.83 5.99
CA ALA A 37 -23.27 -13.83 7.42
C ALA A 37 -24.75 -13.53 7.71
N GLY A 38 -25.37 -12.63 6.97
CA GLY A 38 -26.81 -12.37 7.05
C GLY A 38 -27.63 -13.62 6.69
N GLU A 39 -27.28 -14.28 5.58
CA GLU A 39 -27.93 -15.53 5.14
C GLU A 39 -27.79 -16.64 6.19
N ALA A 40 -26.58 -16.89 6.68
CA ALA A 40 -26.32 -17.88 7.71
C ALA A 40 -26.98 -17.54 9.06
N GLY A 41 -27.07 -16.26 9.42
CA GLY A 41 -27.78 -15.79 10.61
C GLY A 41 -29.28 -16.03 10.51
N THR A 42 -29.89 -15.78 9.34
CA THR A 42 -31.31 -16.07 9.12
C THR A 42 -31.63 -17.56 9.13
N ALA A 43 -30.74 -18.41 8.58
CA ALA A 43 -30.92 -19.86 8.56
C ALA A 43 -30.84 -20.50 9.97
N ASN A 44 -30.11 -19.87 10.90
CA ASN A 44 -29.92 -20.38 12.26
C ASN A 44 -30.70 -19.58 13.32
N ARG A 45 -31.83 -18.96 12.92
CA ARG A 45 -32.65 -18.15 13.83
C ARG A 45 -33.05 -18.93 15.08
N GLY A 46 -32.68 -18.41 16.26
CA GLY A 46 -32.97 -19.02 17.56
C GLY A 46 -31.82 -19.82 18.18
N TYR A 47 -30.73 -20.06 17.44
CA TYR A 47 -29.50 -20.65 17.99
C TYR A 47 -28.49 -19.57 18.35
N TYR A 48 -27.72 -19.80 19.44
CA TYR A 48 -26.60 -18.93 19.85
C TYR A 48 -25.55 -18.72 18.74
N THR A 49 -25.46 -19.66 17.80
CA THR A 49 -24.53 -19.61 16.65
C THR A 49 -24.86 -18.48 15.67
N ALA A 50 -26.09 -17.98 15.63
CA ALA A 50 -26.45 -16.85 14.76
C ALA A 50 -25.67 -15.56 15.12
N ALA A 51 -25.47 -15.29 16.42
CA ALA A 51 -24.68 -14.15 16.87
C ALA A 51 -23.18 -14.31 16.59
N ALA A 52 -22.67 -15.56 16.65
CA ALA A 52 -21.27 -15.86 16.32
C ALA A 52 -20.94 -15.54 14.86
N VAL A 53 -21.89 -15.75 13.94
CA VAL A 53 -21.73 -15.45 12.52
C VAL A 53 -21.63 -13.94 12.25
N THR A 54 -22.43 -13.13 12.96
CA THR A 54 -22.32 -11.66 12.89
C THR A 54 -20.97 -11.19 13.38
N ASN A 55 -20.53 -11.66 14.55
CA ASN A 55 -19.21 -11.31 15.11
C ASN A 55 -18.06 -11.73 14.17
N PHE A 56 -18.16 -12.90 13.53
CA PHE A 56 -17.19 -13.34 12.52
C PHE A 56 -17.11 -12.35 11.35
N ALA A 57 -18.27 -11.95 10.79
CA ALA A 57 -18.29 -11.00 9.68
C ALA A 57 -17.70 -9.65 10.05
N GLU A 58 -18.02 -9.13 11.24
CA GLU A 58 -17.46 -7.88 11.75
C GLU A 58 -15.93 -7.93 11.83
N GLN A 59 -15.37 -9.02 12.38
CA GLN A 59 -13.92 -9.18 12.49
C GLN A 59 -13.24 -9.29 11.13
N VAL A 60 -13.83 -10.04 10.19
CA VAL A 60 -13.29 -10.18 8.84
C VAL A 60 -13.33 -8.85 8.09
N VAL A 61 -14.43 -8.10 8.18
CA VAL A 61 -14.55 -6.76 7.58
C VAL A 61 -13.51 -5.82 8.17
N ALA A 62 -13.37 -5.78 9.49
CA ALA A 62 -12.39 -4.94 10.17
C ALA A 62 -10.95 -5.27 9.73
N ALA A 63 -10.61 -6.56 9.62
CA ALA A 63 -9.31 -7.00 9.12
C ALA A 63 -9.08 -6.58 7.65
N ALA A 64 -10.09 -6.74 6.79
CA ALA A 64 -10.00 -6.35 5.38
C ALA A 64 -9.76 -4.84 5.23
N THR A 65 -10.49 -4.01 5.98
CA THR A 65 -10.28 -2.55 6.01
C THR A 65 -8.88 -2.18 6.51
N ALA A 66 -8.36 -2.88 7.52
CA ALA A 66 -7.01 -2.66 8.01
C ALA A 66 -5.96 -2.98 6.93
N ILE A 67 -6.12 -4.09 6.20
CA ILE A 67 -5.24 -4.49 5.10
C ILE A 67 -5.26 -3.45 3.98
N GLU A 68 -6.44 -3.01 3.56
CA GLU A 68 -6.61 -1.96 2.55
C GLU A 68 -5.83 -0.70 2.94
N LYS A 69 -6.02 -0.22 4.18
CA LYS A 69 -5.35 0.97 4.69
C LYS A 69 -3.83 0.82 4.71
N VAL A 70 -3.33 -0.33 5.16
CA VAL A 70 -1.89 -0.61 5.20
C VAL A 70 -1.30 -0.64 3.79
N MET A 71 -1.96 -1.32 2.84
CA MET A 71 -1.50 -1.39 1.45
C MET A 71 -1.45 0.00 0.80
N SER A 72 -2.53 0.78 0.93
CA SER A 72 -2.58 2.14 0.40
C SER A 72 -1.51 3.04 1.01
N THR A 73 -1.36 3.02 2.34
CA THR A 73 -0.34 3.80 3.06
C THR A 73 1.07 3.40 2.62
N HIS A 74 1.33 2.10 2.47
CA HIS A 74 2.63 1.59 2.07
C HIS A 74 2.99 2.04 0.65
N ALA A 75 2.04 1.91 -0.29
CA ALA A 75 2.22 2.40 -1.66
C ALA A 75 2.51 3.89 -1.72
N THR A 76 1.77 4.72 -0.97
CA THR A 76 2.03 6.17 -0.90
C THR A 76 3.43 6.48 -0.37
N LYS A 77 3.86 5.80 0.70
CA LYS A 77 5.21 6.00 1.26
C LYS A 77 6.30 5.59 0.29
N MET A 78 6.15 4.46 -0.42
CA MET A 78 7.11 4.02 -1.43
C MET A 78 7.25 5.03 -2.56
N THR A 79 6.13 5.54 -3.09
CA THR A 79 6.15 6.59 -4.12
C THR A 79 6.80 7.88 -3.60
N GLY A 80 6.51 8.28 -2.36
CA GLY A 80 7.14 9.44 -1.73
C GLY A 80 8.66 9.29 -1.60
N CYS A 81 9.13 8.13 -1.15
CA CYS A 81 10.56 7.83 -1.06
C CYS A 81 11.25 7.84 -2.44
N ALA A 82 10.62 7.25 -3.45
CA ALA A 82 11.16 7.24 -4.81
C ALA A 82 11.30 8.68 -5.37
N THR A 83 10.28 9.51 -5.18
CA THR A 83 10.30 10.92 -5.61
C THR A 83 11.37 11.73 -4.86
N ALA A 84 11.54 11.48 -3.56
CA ALA A 84 12.60 12.14 -2.78
C ALA A 84 14.00 11.75 -3.28
N TRP A 85 14.18 10.49 -3.68
CA TRP A 85 15.43 10.02 -4.29
C TRP A 85 15.70 10.70 -5.63
N ASP A 86 14.73 10.74 -6.54
CA ASP A 86 14.87 11.42 -7.83
C ASP A 86 15.27 12.90 -7.66
N ALA A 87 14.67 13.59 -6.69
CA ALA A 87 14.99 14.98 -6.38
C ALA A 87 16.41 15.14 -5.83
N ALA A 88 16.88 14.21 -5.00
CA ALA A 88 18.25 14.21 -4.48
C ALA A 88 19.27 13.95 -5.60
N ASP A 89 19.00 12.98 -6.48
CA ASP A 89 19.87 12.66 -7.62
C ASP A 89 19.96 13.84 -8.59
N ALA A 90 18.84 14.49 -8.93
CA ALA A 90 18.85 15.68 -9.78
C ALA A 90 19.68 16.83 -9.18
N ARG A 91 19.56 17.07 -7.86
CA ARG A 91 20.37 18.08 -7.16
C ARG A 91 21.86 17.73 -7.20
N ASN A 92 22.22 16.48 -6.93
CA ASN A 92 23.60 16.02 -6.94
C ASN A 92 24.22 16.12 -8.34
N GLN A 93 23.49 15.74 -9.39
CA GLN A 93 23.94 15.91 -10.78
C GLN A 93 24.19 17.38 -11.11
N ALA A 94 23.31 18.28 -10.71
CA ALA A 94 23.50 19.72 -10.93
C ALA A 94 24.74 20.27 -10.20
N LEU A 95 25.03 19.79 -8.98
CA LEU A 95 26.23 20.17 -8.24
C LEU A 95 27.51 19.64 -8.91
N ILE A 96 27.51 18.39 -9.39
CA ILE A 96 28.64 17.79 -10.11
C ILE A 96 28.91 18.54 -11.41
N GLN A 97 27.88 18.88 -12.19
CA GLN A 97 28.02 19.65 -13.43
C GLN A 97 28.59 21.06 -13.19
N ARG A 98 28.16 21.72 -12.09
CA ARG A 98 28.71 23.04 -11.70
C ARG A 98 30.18 22.94 -11.27
N ALA A 99 30.53 21.93 -10.48
CA ALA A 99 31.92 21.71 -10.06
C ALA A 99 32.83 21.36 -11.26
N GLY A 100 32.36 20.51 -12.17
CA GLY A 100 33.10 20.11 -13.37
C GLY A 100 33.30 21.24 -14.38
N SER A 101 32.32 22.13 -14.54
CA SER A 101 32.44 23.31 -15.41
C SER A 101 33.29 24.44 -14.81
N GLY A 102 33.39 24.52 -13.48
CA GLY A 102 34.30 25.44 -12.79
C GLY A 102 35.78 25.04 -12.83
N LEU A 103 36.08 23.75 -13.04
CA LEU A 103 37.45 23.21 -13.18
C LEU A 103 38.02 23.33 -14.60
N GLN A 104 37.19 23.69 -15.59
CA GLN A 104 37.61 23.90 -16.99
C GLN A 104 37.91 25.38 -17.32
N ARG A 105 37.95 26.26 -16.32
CA ARG A 105 38.41 27.65 -16.43
C ARG A 105 39.70 27.82 -15.63
#